data_AF-A0A673KKP1-F1
#
_entry.id   AF-A0A673KKP1-F1
#
_cell.length_a   1.000
_cell.length_b   1.000
_cell.length_c   1.000
_cell.angle_alpha   90.00
_cell.angle_beta   90.00
_cell.angle_gamma   90.00
#
_symmetry.space_group_name_H-M   'P 1'
#
loop_
_entity.id
_entity.type
_entity.pdbx_description
1 polymer ?
#
loop_
_entity_poly.entity_id
_entity_poly.type
_entity_poly.pdbx_seq_one_letter_code
_entity_poly.pdbx_strand_id
1 'polypeptide(L)'
;MSDIGDWFKNIPFITRYWFAGSIAVPLIGKLGLISPIYLVLWPEAFFHKFQIWRPISATLYFPVGPGTGFLYLVNLYFLYQYSSRLETGAFDGRTADYMFMLLFNWICIVITGLMMDMQLLMIPLIMSVLYVWAQLNRDTIVSFWFGTRFKACYLPWVILGFNYIIGGSVVNELIGNLVGHLYFFLMFKYPMDLGGRSFLSTPQFLYQMFPNRRGGVSGFGVPPSRRPLPQEQAGGGGGGRHNWGQGFRLGDD
;
A
#
# COMPACT_ATOMS: atom_id res chain seq x y z
N MET A 1 -23.91 -13.84 -17.34
CA MET A 1 -23.05 -12.88 -16.62
C MET A 1 -22.58 -13.60 -15.38
N SER A 2 -21.27 -13.79 -15.21
CA SER A 2 -20.73 -14.54 -14.07
C SER A 2 -20.45 -13.57 -12.92
N ASP A 3 -21.23 -13.65 -11.84
CA ASP A 3 -21.11 -12.78 -10.65
C ASP A 3 -19.68 -12.68 -10.11
N ILE A 4 -18.90 -13.77 -10.23
CA ILE A 4 -17.49 -13.83 -9.83
C ILE A 4 -16.60 -12.97 -10.73
N GLY A 5 -16.85 -12.97 -12.03
CA GLY A 5 -16.08 -12.17 -12.99
C GLY A 5 -16.32 -10.68 -12.79
N ASP A 6 -17.55 -10.29 -12.46
CA ASP A 6 -17.90 -8.90 -12.18
C ASP A 6 -17.38 -8.45 -10.82
N TRP A 7 -17.44 -9.31 -9.79
CA TRP A 7 -16.76 -9.07 -8.52
C TRP A 7 -15.25 -8.85 -8.69
N PHE A 8 -14.56 -9.73 -9.44
CA PHE A 8 -13.12 -9.60 -9.67
C PHE A 8 -12.77 -8.32 -10.44
N LYS A 9 -13.65 -7.88 -11.35
CA LYS A 9 -13.54 -6.60 -12.05
C LYS A 9 -13.77 -5.38 -11.17
N ASN A 10 -14.41 -5.53 -10.01
CA ASN A 10 -14.60 -4.44 -9.06
C ASN A 10 -13.39 -4.24 -8.13
N ILE A 11 -12.48 -5.22 -8.05
CA ILE A 11 -11.26 -5.10 -7.25
C ILE A 11 -10.35 -4.02 -7.89
N PRO A 12 -9.78 -3.09 -7.11
CA PRO A 12 -8.85 -2.09 -7.61
C PRO A 12 -7.68 -2.71 -8.38
N PHE A 13 -7.13 -1.96 -9.35
CA PHE A 13 -6.23 -2.51 -10.37
C PHE A 13 -5.02 -3.23 -9.77
N ILE A 14 -4.25 -2.58 -8.88
CA ILE A 14 -3.03 -3.16 -8.33
C ILE A 14 -3.37 -4.29 -7.34
N THR A 15 -4.35 -4.04 -6.47
CA THR A 15 -4.84 -5.03 -5.50
C THR A 15 -5.30 -6.31 -6.17
N ARG A 16 -5.95 -6.22 -7.33
CA ARG A 16 -6.46 -7.35 -8.10
C ARG A 16 -5.34 -8.28 -8.55
N TYR A 17 -4.29 -7.75 -9.17
CA TYR A 17 -3.17 -8.56 -9.64
C TYR A 17 -2.37 -9.14 -8.48
N TRP A 18 -2.16 -8.36 -7.42
CA TRP A 18 -1.47 -8.86 -6.24
C TRP A 18 -2.25 -10.01 -5.58
N PHE A 19 -3.55 -9.83 -5.34
CA PHE A 19 -4.42 -10.86 -4.78
C PHE A 19 -4.48 -12.12 -5.67
N ALA A 20 -4.63 -11.95 -6.99
CA ALA A 20 -4.63 -13.08 -7.93
C ALA A 20 -3.30 -13.82 -7.93
N GLY A 21 -2.17 -13.11 -7.89
CA GLY A 21 -0.83 -13.71 -7.78
C GLY A 21 -0.65 -14.50 -6.49
N SER A 22 -1.11 -13.96 -5.37
CA SER A 22 -1.09 -14.62 -4.06
C SER A 22 -2.00 -15.85 -3.97
N ILE A 23 -2.90 -16.07 -4.93
CA ILE A 23 -3.70 -17.30 -5.07
C ILE A 23 -3.05 -18.26 -6.07
N ALA A 24 -2.65 -17.75 -7.24
CA ALA A 24 -2.11 -18.57 -8.31
C ALA A 24 -0.80 -19.26 -7.93
N VAL A 25 0.13 -18.54 -7.30
CA VAL A 25 1.47 -19.09 -6.98
C VAL A 25 1.40 -20.22 -5.94
N PRO A 26 0.68 -20.10 -4.81
CA PRO A 26 0.49 -21.22 -3.90
C PRO A 26 -0.22 -22.42 -4.52
N LEU A 27 -1.21 -22.19 -5.40
CA LEU A 27 -1.90 -23.27 -6.11
C LEU A 27 -0.96 -24.04 -7.04
N ILE A 28 -0.12 -23.34 -7.81
CA ILE A 28 0.90 -23.96 -8.67
C ILE A 28 1.86 -24.82 -7.83
N GLY A 29 2.29 -24.32 -6.67
CA GLY A 29 3.13 -25.07 -5.74
C GLY A 29 2.42 -26.32 -5.17
N LYS A 30 1.12 -26.21 -4.86
CA LYS A 30 0.31 -27.34 -4.34
C LYS A 30 0.03 -28.41 -5.39
N LEU A 31 -0.14 -28.01 -6.65
CA LEU A 31 -0.33 -28.92 -7.78
C LEU A 31 0.97 -29.67 -8.18
N GLY A 32 2.11 -29.33 -7.57
CA GLY A 32 3.40 -29.96 -7.84
C GLY A 32 4.01 -29.57 -9.19
N LEU A 33 3.47 -28.54 -9.86
CA LEU A 33 3.99 -28.06 -11.14
C LEU A 33 5.39 -27.46 -10.99
N ILE A 34 5.66 -26.83 -9.84
CA ILE A 34 6.95 -26.23 -9.49
C ILE A 34 7.28 -26.63 -8.06
N SER A 35 8.52 -27.07 -7.83
CA SER A 35 8.97 -27.41 -6.47
C SER A 35 8.95 -26.17 -5.57
N PRO A 36 8.33 -26.24 -4.37
CA PRO A 36 8.26 -25.14 -3.40
C PRO A 36 9.61 -24.49 -3.10
N ILE A 37 10.71 -25.24 -3.20
CA ILE A 37 12.07 -24.75 -2.94
C ILE A 37 12.49 -23.61 -3.88
N TYR A 38 11.91 -23.54 -5.09
CA TYR A 38 12.19 -22.46 -6.04
C TYR A 38 11.38 -21.20 -5.78
N LEU A 39 10.28 -21.32 -5.02
CA LEU A 39 9.38 -20.20 -4.72
C LEU A 39 9.81 -19.44 -3.47
N VAL A 40 10.61 -20.08 -2.62
CA VAL A 40 11.12 -19.54 -1.36
C VAL A 40 12.40 -18.72 -1.58
N LEU A 41 12.57 -17.66 -0.78
CA LEU A 41 13.79 -16.87 -0.78
C LEU A 41 14.93 -17.65 -0.11
N TRP A 42 16.05 -17.76 -0.81
CA TRP A 42 17.29 -18.35 -0.32
C TRP A 42 18.42 -17.34 -0.57
N PRO A 43 19.05 -16.75 0.46
CA PRO A 43 20.07 -15.71 0.28
C PRO A 43 21.26 -16.20 -0.56
N GLU A 44 21.74 -17.41 -0.29
CA GLU A 44 22.78 -18.11 -1.06
C GLU A 44 22.45 -18.16 -2.56
N ALA A 45 21.23 -18.58 -2.91
CA ALA A 45 20.80 -18.68 -4.30
C ALA A 45 20.56 -17.31 -4.96
N PHE A 46 20.23 -16.30 -4.17
CA PHE A 46 20.08 -14.93 -4.66
C PHE A 46 21.44 -14.30 -4.99
N PHE A 47 22.41 -14.37 -4.07
CA PHE A 47 23.73 -13.73 -4.23
C PHE A 47 24.67 -14.53 -5.12
N HIS A 48 24.72 -15.86 -4.99
CA HIS A 48 25.68 -16.69 -5.73
C HIS A 48 25.16 -17.20 -7.09
N LYS A 49 23.83 -17.30 -7.27
CA LYS A 49 23.23 -17.82 -8.52
C LYS A 49 22.36 -16.80 -9.27
N PHE A 50 22.34 -15.53 -8.84
CA PHE A 50 21.60 -14.43 -9.46
C PHE A 50 20.12 -14.75 -9.77
N GLN A 51 19.44 -15.46 -8.88
CA GLN A 51 18.04 -15.85 -9.07
C GLN A 51 17.07 -14.71 -8.67
N ILE A 52 16.99 -13.67 -9.51
CA ILE A 52 16.26 -12.41 -9.26
C ILE A 52 14.74 -12.61 -9.15
N TRP A 53 14.20 -13.72 -9.65
CA TRP A 53 12.77 -14.02 -9.54
C TRP A 53 12.35 -14.47 -8.12
N ARG A 54 13.30 -14.93 -7.28
CA ARG A 54 12.99 -15.50 -5.96
C ARG A 54 12.34 -14.53 -4.98
N PRO A 55 12.80 -13.27 -4.85
CA PRO A 55 12.12 -12.29 -4.01
C PRO A 55 10.67 -12.08 -4.44
N ILE A 56 10.40 -12.06 -5.75
CA ILE A 56 9.04 -11.89 -6.30
C ILE A 56 8.18 -13.10 -5.96
N SER A 57 8.69 -14.32 -6.21
CA SER A 57 7.95 -15.54 -5.88
C SER A 57 7.71 -15.69 -4.38
N ALA A 58 8.69 -15.34 -3.54
CA ALA A 58 8.60 -15.45 -2.08
C ALA A 58 7.58 -14.47 -1.47
N THR A 59 7.28 -13.37 -2.15
CA THR A 59 6.23 -12.43 -1.78
C THR A 59 4.83 -12.94 -2.15
N LEU A 60 4.70 -13.70 -3.25
CA LEU A 60 3.43 -14.24 -3.71
C LEU A 60 3.14 -15.64 -3.17
N TYR A 61 4.16 -16.36 -2.72
CA TYR A 61 4.07 -17.73 -2.24
C TYR A 61 3.78 -17.81 -0.74
N PHE A 62 2.91 -18.77 -0.40
CA PHE A 62 2.64 -19.18 0.97
C PHE A 62 2.48 -20.71 1.00
N PRO A 63 3.11 -21.42 1.94
CA PRO A 63 2.98 -22.87 2.04
C PRO A 63 1.58 -23.24 2.55
N VAL A 64 0.73 -23.77 1.67
CA VAL A 64 -0.63 -24.20 2.00
C VAL A 64 -0.63 -25.67 2.39
N GLY A 65 -0.78 -25.95 3.68
CA GLY A 65 -0.89 -27.30 4.25
C GLY A 65 -2.05 -27.43 5.25
N PRO A 66 -2.27 -28.64 5.81
CA PRO A 66 -3.38 -28.92 6.72
C PRO A 66 -3.43 -28.02 7.97
N GLY A 67 -2.27 -27.54 8.45
CA GLY A 67 -2.17 -26.64 9.61
C GLY A 67 -2.08 -25.14 9.26
N THR A 68 -1.68 -24.79 8.04
CA THR A 68 -1.39 -23.39 7.65
C THR A 68 -2.47 -22.77 6.75
N GLY A 69 -3.43 -23.58 6.27
CA GLY A 69 -4.49 -23.13 5.38
C GLY A 69 -5.37 -22.02 5.96
N PHE A 70 -5.66 -22.08 7.27
CA PHE A 70 -6.42 -21.02 7.93
C PHE A 70 -5.65 -19.69 7.92
N LEU A 71 -4.40 -19.70 8.39
CA LEU A 71 -3.52 -18.52 8.40
C LEU A 71 -3.36 -17.92 7.00
N TYR A 72 -3.26 -18.77 5.97
CA TYR A 72 -3.24 -18.33 4.57
C TYR A 72 -4.49 -17.55 4.17
N LEU A 73 -5.68 -18.09 4.44
CA LEU A 73 -6.96 -17.43 4.10
C LEU A 73 -7.13 -16.11 4.83
N VAL A 74 -6.72 -16.05 6.10
CA VAL A 74 -6.75 -14.83 6.90
C VAL A 74 -5.84 -13.76 6.32
N ASN A 75 -4.61 -14.13 5.94
CA ASN A 75 -3.69 -13.20 5.29
C ASN A 75 -4.21 -12.74 3.92
N LEU A 76 -4.81 -13.63 3.12
CA LEU A 76 -5.47 -13.25 1.87
C LEU A 76 -6.63 -12.26 2.09
N TYR A 77 -7.43 -12.47 3.13
CA TYR A 77 -8.48 -11.53 3.52
C TYR A 77 -7.90 -10.17 3.90
N PHE A 78 -6.84 -10.13 4.71
CA PHE A 78 -6.17 -8.88 5.08
C PHE A 78 -5.56 -8.16 3.87
N LEU A 79 -4.93 -8.91 2.96
CA LEU A 79 -4.44 -8.37 1.69
C LEU A 79 -5.60 -7.70 0.95
N TYR A 80 -6.66 -8.44 0.64
CA TYR A 80 -7.80 -7.92 -0.10
C TYR A 80 -8.41 -6.69 0.58
N GLN A 81 -8.68 -6.76 1.88
CA GLN A 81 -9.40 -5.74 2.63
C GLN A 81 -8.60 -4.44 2.76
N TYR A 82 -7.34 -4.51 3.19
CA TYR A 82 -6.54 -3.32 3.49
C TYR A 82 -5.85 -2.74 2.24
N SER A 83 -5.42 -3.60 1.31
CA SER A 83 -4.93 -3.15 0.00
C SER A 83 -6.02 -2.39 -0.75
N SER A 84 -7.24 -2.95 -0.83
CA SER A 84 -8.35 -2.28 -1.52
C SER A 84 -8.69 -0.94 -0.87
N ARG A 85 -8.77 -0.88 0.47
CA ARG A 85 -9.06 0.36 1.20
C ARG A 85 -7.98 1.43 1.05
N LEU A 86 -6.71 1.05 0.87
CA LEU A 86 -5.65 2.00 0.58
C LEU A 86 -5.73 2.52 -0.85
N GLU A 87 -5.92 1.62 -1.82
CA GLU A 87 -5.96 1.97 -3.25
C GLU A 87 -7.19 2.83 -3.59
N THR A 88 -8.36 2.57 -2.98
CA THR A 88 -9.59 3.36 -3.21
C THR A 88 -9.81 4.50 -2.21
N GLY A 89 -9.06 4.53 -1.12
CA GLY A 89 -9.14 5.55 -0.08
C GLY A 89 -8.01 6.56 -0.21
N ALA A 90 -6.91 6.29 0.49
CA ALA A 90 -5.77 7.20 0.59
C ALA A 90 -5.10 7.52 -0.76
N PHE A 91 -5.09 6.55 -1.68
CA PHE A 91 -4.46 6.66 -2.99
C PHE A 91 -5.46 6.71 -4.16
N ASP A 92 -6.70 7.10 -3.89
CA ASP A 92 -7.73 7.23 -4.93
C ASP A 92 -7.28 8.17 -6.07
N GLY A 93 -7.29 7.65 -7.30
CA GLY A 93 -6.83 8.37 -8.49
C GLY A 93 -5.31 8.59 -8.59
N ARG A 94 -4.52 8.07 -7.62
CA ARG A 94 -3.06 8.16 -7.53
C ARG A 94 -2.40 6.78 -7.48
N THR A 95 -2.69 5.96 -8.48
CA THR A 95 -2.19 4.58 -8.56
C THR A 95 -0.66 4.50 -8.56
N ALA A 96 0.04 5.48 -9.12
CA ALA A 96 1.50 5.56 -9.10
C ALA A 96 2.06 5.66 -7.66
N ASP A 97 1.43 6.45 -6.79
CA ASP A 97 1.84 6.62 -5.39
C ASP A 97 1.61 5.33 -4.59
N TYR A 98 0.49 4.64 -4.87
CA TYR A 98 0.22 3.34 -4.27
C TYR A 98 1.24 2.28 -4.69
N MET A 99 1.56 2.22 -5.98
CA MET A 99 2.57 1.32 -6.51
C MET A 99 3.96 1.62 -5.93
N PHE A 100 4.29 2.90 -5.77
CA PHE A 100 5.55 3.31 -5.14
C PHE A 100 5.63 2.86 -3.68
N MET A 101 4.56 3.04 -2.89
CA MET A 101 4.49 2.52 -1.52
C MET A 101 4.74 1.02 -1.48
N LEU A 102 4.06 0.25 -2.34
CA LEU A 102 4.24 -1.20 -2.41
C LEU A 102 5.67 -1.58 -2.77
N LEU A 103 6.26 -0.92 -3.77
CA LEU A 103 7.65 -1.15 -4.19
C LEU A 103 8.64 -0.80 -3.08
N PHE A 104 8.45 0.34 -2.40
CA PHE A 104 9.30 0.74 -1.29
C PHE A 104 9.24 -0.29 -0.16
N ASN A 105 8.04 -0.66 0.29
CA ASN A 105 7.87 -1.65 1.33
C ASN A 105 8.46 -3.00 0.90
N TRP A 106 8.22 -3.42 -0.34
CA TRP A 106 8.75 -4.66 -0.88
C TRP A 106 10.28 -4.67 -0.89
N ILE A 107 10.94 -3.61 -1.37
CA ILE A 107 12.41 -3.50 -1.37
C ILE A 107 12.95 -3.59 0.06
N CYS A 108 12.37 -2.86 1.01
CA CYS A 108 12.78 -2.91 2.41
C CYS A 108 12.62 -4.33 3.00
N ILE A 109 11.53 -5.01 2.69
CA ILE A 109 11.26 -6.39 3.15
C ILE A 109 12.20 -7.40 2.51
N VAL A 110 12.57 -7.22 1.23
CA VAL A 110 13.55 -8.07 0.56
C VAL A 110 14.92 -7.90 1.21
N ILE A 111 15.34 -6.66 1.49
CA ILE A 111 16.61 -6.39 2.17
C ILE A 111 16.63 -7.03 3.55
N THR A 112 15.59 -6.81 4.37
CA THR A 112 15.53 -7.42 5.71
C THR A 112 15.42 -8.94 5.64
N GLY A 113 14.70 -9.48 4.65
CA GLY A 113 14.59 -10.92 4.43
C GLY A 113 15.90 -11.58 4.05
N LEU A 114 16.74 -10.91 3.25
CA LEU A 114 18.09 -11.38 2.94
C LEU A 114 19.02 -11.32 4.15
N MET A 115 18.88 -10.29 5.00
CA MET A 115 19.71 -10.14 6.20
C MET A 115 19.33 -11.11 7.33
N MET A 116 18.05 -11.46 7.45
CA MET A 116 17.50 -12.29 8.53
C MET A 116 17.19 -13.73 8.10
N ASP A 117 17.64 -14.13 6.90
CA ASP A 117 17.37 -15.45 6.30
C ASP A 117 15.88 -15.84 6.28
N MET A 118 15.01 -14.86 5.99
CA MET A 118 13.58 -15.09 5.91
C MET A 118 13.20 -15.72 4.57
N GLN A 119 12.51 -16.84 4.67
CA GLN A 119 12.07 -17.63 3.52
C GLN A 119 10.82 -17.08 2.82
N LEU A 120 9.88 -16.49 3.58
CA LEU A 120 8.57 -16.07 3.11
C LEU A 120 8.35 -14.58 3.34
N LEU A 121 7.98 -13.85 2.29
CA LEU A 121 7.83 -12.39 2.32
C LEU A 121 6.36 -11.94 2.18
N MET A 122 5.42 -12.86 2.02
CA MET A 122 4.00 -12.52 1.88
C MET A 122 3.42 -11.85 3.13
N ILE A 123 3.60 -12.46 4.30
CA ILE A 123 3.11 -11.94 5.59
C ILE A 123 3.68 -10.53 5.88
N PRO A 124 5.01 -10.30 5.85
CA PRO A 124 5.55 -8.97 6.18
C PRO A 124 5.04 -7.89 5.21
N LEU A 125 4.83 -8.21 3.92
CA LEU A 125 4.30 -7.23 2.97
C LEU A 125 2.85 -6.86 3.31
N ILE A 126 1.99 -7.86 3.55
CA ILE A 126 0.60 -7.62 3.93
C ILE A 126 0.53 -6.80 5.23
N MET A 127 1.35 -7.15 6.22
CA MET A 127 1.39 -6.41 7.49
C MET A 127 1.88 -4.98 7.32
N SER A 128 2.85 -4.72 6.44
CA SER A 128 3.29 -3.35 6.13
C SER A 128 2.18 -2.49 5.55
N VAL A 129 1.39 -3.05 4.61
CA VAL A 129 0.26 -2.35 3.96
C VAL A 129 -0.84 -2.09 4.97
N LEU A 130 -1.19 -3.11 5.76
CA LEU A 130 -2.15 -3.00 6.85
C LEU A 130 -1.73 -1.93 7.85
N TYR A 131 -0.46 -1.92 8.23
CA TYR A 131 0.10 -0.92 9.15
C TYR A 131 -0.05 0.49 8.59
N VAL A 132 0.31 0.73 7.33
CA VAL A 132 0.14 2.05 6.70
C VAL A 132 -1.33 2.47 6.71
N TRP A 133 -2.25 1.56 6.37
CA TRP A 133 -3.69 1.85 6.45
C TRP A 133 -4.13 2.24 7.86
N ALA A 134 -3.69 1.48 8.88
CA ALA A 134 -4.00 1.71 10.28
C ALA A 134 -3.48 3.07 10.78
N GLN A 135 -2.28 3.50 10.33
CA GLN A 135 -1.73 4.80 10.71
C GLN A 135 -2.37 5.99 9.97
N LEU A 136 -2.88 5.77 8.75
CA LEU A 136 -3.65 6.80 8.03
C LEU A 136 -5.07 6.96 8.59
N ASN A 137 -5.64 5.90 9.15
CA ASN A 137 -7.02 5.87 9.64
C ASN A 137 -7.09 5.67 11.16
N ARG A 138 -6.15 6.25 11.93
CA ARG A 138 -5.93 5.97 13.36
C ARG A 138 -7.21 5.98 14.21
N ASP A 139 -8.11 6.93 13.97
CA ASP A 139 -9.34 7.09 14.75
C ASP A 139 -10.53 6.30 14.23
N THR A 140 -10.40 5.63 13.09
CA THR A 140 -11.45 4.76 12.57
C THR A 140 -11.60 3.54 13.48
N ILE A 141 -12.83 3.27 13.90
CA ILE A 141 -13.15 2.07 14.69
C ILE A 141 -13.30 0.90 13.72
N VAL A 142 -12.48 -0.13 13.90
CA VAL A 142 -12.56 -1.37 13.16
C VAL A 142 -13.18 -2.46 14.02
N SER A 143 -14.08 -3.24 13.40
CA SER A 143 -14.57 -4.48 13.98
C SER A 143 -13.59 -5.59 13.62
N PHE A 144 -13.09 -6.29 14.63
CA PHE A 144 -12.28 -7.49 14.49
C PHE A 144 -13.10 -8.71 14.91
N TRP A 145 -12.46 -9.88 14.91
CA TRP A 145 -13.15 -11.15 15.15
C TRP A 145 -13.89 -11.16 16.49
N PHE A 146 -14.96 -11.95 16.55
CA PHE A 146 -15.85 -12.04 17.70
C PHE A 146 -16.57 -10.73 18.07
N GLY A 147 -16.70 -9.79 17.11
CA GLY A 147 -17.42 -8.54 17.32
C GLY A 147 -16.66 -7.51 18.18
N THR A 148 -15.39 -7.78 18.49
CA THR A 148 -14.52 -6.83 19.20
C THR A 148 -14.31 -5.58 18.35
N ARG A 149 -14.38 -4.39 18.96
CA ARG A 149 -14.21 -3.11 18.27
C ARG A 149 -13.09 -2.32 18.92
N PHE A 150 -12.18 -1.81 18.12
CA PHE A 150 -11.07 -0.98 18.59
C PHE A 150 -10.63 0.01 17.52
N LYS A 151 -9.81 0.99 17.90
CA LYS A 151 -9.25 1.96 16.96
C LYS A 151 -8.25 1.30 16.01
N ALA A 152 -8.26 1.68 14.73
CA ALA A 152 -7.40 1.08 13.71
C ALA A 152 -5.90 1.10 14.08
N CYS A 153 -5.44 2.08 14.87
CA CYS A 153 -4.07 2.12 15.36
C CYS A 153 -3.62 0.87 16.15
N TYR A 154 -4.55 0.16 16.79
CA TYR A 154 -4.27 -1.07 17.54
C TYR A 154 -4.32 -2.34 16.67
N LEU A 155 -4.86 -2.25 15.46
CA LEU A 155 -5.08 -3.40 14.59
C LEU A 155 -3.81 -4.24 14.33
N PRO A 156 -2.64 -3.65 13.98
CA PRO A 156 -1.45 -4.46 13.73
C PRO A 156 -0.98 -5.24 14.97
N TRP A 157 -1.23 -4.71 16.17
CA TRP A 157 -0.85 -5.33 17.44
C TRP A 157 -1.82 -6.41 17.87
N VAL A 158 -3.12 -6.19 17.64
CA VAL A 158 -4.16 -7.21 17.89
C VAL A 158 -3.94 -8.42 16.99
N ILE A 159 -3.62 -8.20 15.70
CA ILE A 159 -3.34 -9.28 14.75
C ILE A 159 -2.09 -10.05 15.16
N LEU A 160 -1.03 -9.37 15.59
CA LEU A 160 0.18 -10.00 16.10
C LEU A 160 -0.12 -10.93 17.29
N GLY A 161 -0.87 -10.44 18.29
CA GLY A 161 -1.27 -11.24 19.44
C GLY A 161 -2.13 -12.44 19.03
N PHE A 162 -3.01 -12.26 18.05
CA PHE A 162 -3.87 -13.31 17.55
C PHE A 162 -3.10 -14.40 16.77
N ASN A 163 -2.18 -14.00 15.90
CA ASN A 163 -1.34 -14.93 15.16
C ASN A 163 -0.39 -15.69 16.08
N TYR A 164 0.12 -15.07 17.15
CA TYR A 164 0.90 -15.78 18.17
C TYR A 164 0.10 -16.95 18.77
N ILE A 165 -1.19 -16.77 19.06
CA ILE A 165 -2.06 -17.83 19.63
C ILE A 165 -2.29 -18.98 18.63
N ILE A 166 -2.39 -18.68 17.32
CA ILE A 166 -2.63 -19.69 16.27
C ILE A 166 -1.34 -20.39 15.83
N GLY A 167 -0.17 -19.94 16.29
CA GLY A 167 1.13 -20.45 15.85
C GLY A 167 1.63 -19.86 14.53
N GLY A 168 1.20 -18.63 14.22
CA GLY A 168 1.75 -17.81 13.14
C GLY A 168 3.14 -17.22 13.48
N SER A 169 3.81 -16.67 12.47
CA SER A 169 5.15 -16.09 12.64
C SER A 169 5.08 -14.63 13.08
N VAL A 170 5.27 -14.40 14.38
CA VAL A 170 5.31 -13.06 14.98
C VAL A 170 6.45 -12.20 14.41
N VAL A 171 7.60 -12.79 14.11
CA VAL A 171 8.78 -12.06 13.59
C VAL A 171 8.46 -11.43 12.24
N ASN A 172 7.82 -12.18 11.34
CA ASN A 172 7.41 -11.69 10.03
C ASN A 172 6.45 -10.49 10.15
N GLU A 173 5.55 -10.53 11.12
CA GLU A 173 4.59 -9.45 11.36
C GLU A 173 5.23 -8.21 11.96
N LEU A 174 6.16 -8.38 12.89
CA LEU A 174 6.95 -7.28 13.46
C LEU A 174 7.77 -6.58 12.39
N ILE A 175 8.42 -7.33 11.48
CA ILE A 175 9.18 -6.76 10.38
C ILE A 175 8.25 -6.00 9.43
N GLY A 176 7.09 -6.55 9.10
CA GLY A 176 6.08 -5.86 8.32
C GLY A 176 5.63 -4.54 8.96
N ASN A 177 5.35 -4.56 10.27
CA ASN A 177 4.98 -3.37 11.04
C ASN A 177 6.11 -2.33 11.05
N LEU A 178 7.36 -2.75 11.22
CA LEU A 178 8.53 -1.87 11.20
C LEU A 178 8.71 -1.21 9.84
N VAL A 179 8.62 -1.97 8.75
CA VAL A 179 8.74 -1.44 7.38
C VAL A 179 7.58 -0.50 7.05
N GLY A 180 6.35 -0.87 7.43
CA GLY A 180 5.20 0.02 7.28
C GLY A 180 5.36 1.32 8.07
N HIS A 181 5.95 1.26 9.27
CA HIS A 181 6.28 2.44 10.06
C HIS A 181 7.37 3.28 9.41
N LEU A 182 8.41 2.67 8.85
CA LEU A 182 9.47 3.36 8.13
C LEU A 182 8.90 4.17 6.95
N TYR A 183 8.05 3.55 6.13
CA TYR A 183 7.37 4.26 5.04
C TYR A 183 6.51 5.39 5.59
N PHE A 184 5.68 5.12 6.60
CA PHE A 184 4.79 6.13 7.17
C PHE A 184 5.57 7.31 7.75
N PHE A 185 6.68 7.05 8.43
CA PHE A 185 7.55 8.05 9.01
C PHE A 185 8.20 8.92 7.94
N LEU A 186 8.85 8.32 6.94
CA LEU A 186 9.54 9.05 5.88
C LEU A 186 8.59 9.84 4.98
N MET A 187 7.40 9.31 4.71
CA MET A 187 6.44 9.91 3.79
C MET A 187 5.54 10.95 4.47
N PHE A 188 5.09 10.72 5.71
CA PHE A 188 4.09 11.59 6.36
C PHE A 188 4.66 12.38 7.53
N LYS A 189 5.35 11.72 8.46
CA LYS A 189 5.75 12.37 9.72
C LYS A 189 6.95 13.30 9.54
N TYR A 190 7.96 12.82 8.81
CA TYR A 190 9.19 13.57 8.55
C TYR A 190 8.93 14.95 7.90
N PRO A 191 8.16 15.06 6.78
CA PRO A 191 7.92 16.37 6.17
C PRO A 191 7.06 17.30 7.05
N MET A 192 6.16 16.76 7.88
CA MET A 192 5.34 17.58 8.79
C MET A 192 6.13 18.15 9.97
N ASP A 193 7.00 17.34 10.60
CA ASP A 193 7.67 17.72 11.84
C ASP A 193 9.01 18.47 11.59
N LEU A 194 9.69 18.22 10.46
CA LEU A 194 11.06 18.71 10.21
C LEU A 194 11.16 19.73 9.06
N GLY A 195 10.04 20.11 8.43
CA GLY A 195 10.00 21.15 7.38
C GLY A 195 10.87 20.85 6.13
N GLY A 196 11.30 19.60 5.96
CA GLY A 196 12.20 19.19 4.88
C GLY A 196 11.48 18.93 3.56
N ARG A 197 12.26 18.92 2.45
CA ARG A 197 11.78 18.38 1.16
C ARG A 197 11.35 16.92 1.34
N SER A 198 10.29 16.50 0.67
CA SER A 198 9.81 15.10 0.71
C SER A 198 10.95 14.15 0.30
N PHE A 199 11.52 13.40 1.25
CA PHE A 199 12.62 12.45 0.98
C PHE A 199 12.19 11.34 0.02
N LEU A 200 10.91 10.96 0.08
CA LEU A 200 10.30 10.02 -0.82
C LEU A 200 9.42 10.79 -1.81
N SER A 201 9.79 10.73 -3.08
CA SER A 201 8.99 11.25 -4.18
C SER A 201 8.76 10.11 -5.17
N THR A 202 7.51 9.91 -5.56
CA THR A 202 7.17 8.92 -6.57
C THR A 202 7.95 9.21 -7.85
N PRO A 203 8.75 8.27 -8.37
CA PRO A 203 9.57 8.50 -9.55
C PRO A 203 8.69 8.73 -10.79
N GLN A 204 9.16 9.61 -11.68
CA GLN A 204 8.37 10.05 -12.85
C GLN A 204 7.95 8.92 -13.79
N PHE A 205 8.75 7.85 -13.89
CA PHE A 205 8.39 6.70 -14.73
C PHE A 205 7.10 6.01 -14.27
N LEU A 206 6.79 6.02 -12.96
CA LEU A 206 5.54 5.46 -12.44
C LEU A 206 4.33 6.30 -12.87
N TYR A 207 4.47 7.63 -12.94
CA TYR A 207 3.41 8.49 -13.47
C TYR A 207 3.24 8.34 -14.99
N GLN A 208 4.30 7.99 -15.72
CA GLN A 208 4.21 7.68 -17.15
C GLN A 208 3.45 6.38 -17.39
N MET A 209 3.68 5.35 -16.56
CA MET A 209 2.95 4.07 -16.66
C MET A 209 1.53 4.14 -16.09
N PHE A 210 1.33 4.91 -15.02
CA PHE A 210 0.06 5.07 -14.32
C PHE A 210 -0.27 6.57 -14.17
N PRO A 211 -0.76 7.23 -15.23
CA PRO A 211 -1.09 8.63 -15.18
C PRO A 211 -2.16 8.90 -14.11
N ASN A 212 -1.90 9.91 -13.27
CA ASN A 212 -2.85 10.32 -12.25
C ASN A 212 -4.16 10.76 -12.91
N ARG A 213 -5.26 10.13 -12.50
CA ARG A 213 -6.60 10.48 -12.99
C ARG A 213 -7.11 11.80 -12.40
N ARG A 214 -6.48 12.27 -11.30
CA ARG A 214 -6.66 13.63 -10.76
C ARG A 214 -5.44 14.46 -11.10
N GLY A 215 -5.60 15.44 -11.98
CA GLY A 215 -4.55 16.39 -12.35
C GLY A 215 -4.12 17.23 -11.15
N GLY A 216 -2.92 16.97 -10.65
CA GLY A 216 -2.29 17.72 -9.59
C GLY A 216 -0.84 17.26 -9.49
N VAL A 217 0.10 18.19 -9.64
CA VAL A 217 1.53 17.93 -9.44
C VAL A 217 1.72 17.39 -8.03
N SER A 218 2.32 16.20 -7.97
CA SER A 218 2.51 15.40 -6.77
C SER A 218 3.58 16.02 -5.85
N GLY A 219 3.16 16.96 -5.02
CA GLY A 219 3.84 17.29 -3.78
C GLY A 219 2.82 17.16 -2.65
N PHE A 220 3.02 16.20 -1.75
CA PHE A 220 2.23 16.15 -0.51
C PHE A 220 2.53 17.44 0.27
N GLY A 221 1.51 18.30 0.47
CA GLY A 221 1.67 19.65 1.02
C GLY A 221 1.56 20.79 0.00
N VAL A 222 1.45 20.49 -1.30
CA VAL A 222 1.13 21.50 -2.32
C VAL A 222 -0.40 21.60 -2.41
N PRO A 223 -1.00 22.78 -2.19
CA PRO A 223 -2.43 22.94 -2.32
C PRO A 223 -2.88 22.55 -3.74
N PRO A 224 -4.03 21.88 -3.89
CA PRO A 224 -4.53 21.50 -5.21
C PRO A 224 -4.61 22.75 -6.08
N SER A 225 -4.03 22.70 -7.28
CA SER A 225 -4.24 23.75 -8.28
C SER A 225 -5.74 23.79 -8.52
N ARG A 226 -6.39 24.88 -8.09
CA ARG A 226 -7.82 25.10 -8.33
C ARG A 226 -8.06 24.87 -9.82
N ARG A 227 -8.95 23.93 -10.12
CA ARG A 227 -9.49 23.76 -11.47
C ARG A 227 -9.94 25.14 -11.92
N PRO A 228 -9.48 25.67 -13.06
CA PRO A 228 -10.11 26.85 -13.63
C PRO A 228 -11.59 26.51 -13.76
N LEU A 229 -12.44 27.30 -13.10
CA LEU A 229 -13.88 27.24 -13.31
C LEU A 229 -14.11 27.31 -14.83
N PRO A 230 -15.02 26.51 -15.40
CA PRO A 230 -15.41 26.68 -16.79
C PRO A 230 -15.82 28.15 -16.95
N GLN A 231 -15.02 28.89 -17.72
CA GLN A 231 -15.30 30.28 -18.00
C GLN A 231 -16.55 30.25 -18.88
N GLU A 232 -17.71 30.50 -18.28
CA GLU A 232 -18.94 30.73 -19.02
C GLU A 232 -18.62 31.74 -20.10
N GLN A 233 -18.75 31.31 -21.35
CA GLN A 233 -18.64 32.15 -22.54
C GLN A 233 -19.86 33.09 -22.56
N ALA A 234 -19.87 34.05 -21.64
CA ALA A 234 -20.75 35.20 -21.71
C ALA A 234 -20.16 36.13 -22.77
N GLY A 235 -20.81 36.14 -23.93
CA GLY A 235 -20.48 37.04 -25.03
C GLY A 235 -20.60 38.51 -24.61
N GLY A 236 -19.76 39.34 -25.20
CA GLY A 236 -19.92 40.80 -25.15
C GLY A 236 -18.62 41.55 -24.97
N GLY A 237 -18.04 41.98 -26.10
CA GLY A 237 -17.40 43.27 -26.35
C GLY A 237 -16.59 43.98 -25.25
N GLY A 238 -15.38 44.40 -25.63
CA GLY A 238 -14.75 45.58 -25.05
C GLY A 238 -13.42 45.30 -24.36
N GLY A 239 -12.33 45.73 -25.00
CA GLY A 239 -11.00 45.66 -24.41
C GLY A 239 -10.84 46.54 -23.18
N GLY A 240 -9.85 46.19 -22.37
CA GLY A 240 -9.16 47.14 -21.52
C GLY A 240 -9.18 46.85 -20.02
N ARG A 241 -7.95 46.75 -19.51
CA ARG A 241 -7.47 47.37 -18.27
C ARG A 241 -7.70 46.60 -16.95
N HIS A 242 -6.60 46.06 -16.43
CA HIS A 242 -6.38 45.76 -15.02
C HIS A 242 -6.57 47.00 -14.13
N ASN A 243 -7.22 46.89 -12.97
CA ASN A 243 -6.98 47.77 -11.81
C ASN A 243 -7.45 47.10 -10.50
N TRP A 244 -6.54 46.53 -9.72
CA TRP A 244 -5.77 47.13 -8.60
C TRP A 244 -6.57 47.10 -7.28
N GLY A 245 -5.97 46.46 -6.27
CA GLY A 245 -6.60 46.12 -5.00
C GLY A 245 -7.01 47.33 -4.14
N GLN A 246 -7.96 47.08 -3.24
CA GLN A 246 -8.30 47.97 -2.14
C GLN A 246 -7.94 47.29 -0.81
N GLY A 247 -6.98 47.87 -0.10
CA GLY A 247 -6.74 47.56 1.31
C GLY A 247 -7.75 48.30 2.19
N PHE A 248 -8.21 47.63 3.25
CA PHE A 248 -9.06 48.23 4.27
C PHE A 248 -8.21 48.79 5.41
N ARG A 249 -8.52 50.01 5.88
CA ARG A 249 -8.03 50.56 7.14
C ARG A 249 -8.92 50.06 8.29
N LEU A 250 -8.30 49.64 9.38
CA LEU A 250 -8.96 49.28 10.64
C LEU A 250 -8.94 50.49 11.58
N GLY A 251 -10.11 50.83 12.11
CA GLY A 251 -10.28 51.84 13.15
C GLY A 251 -10.88 53.14 12.62
N ASP A 252 -12.17 53.33 12.89
CA ASP A 252 -12.72 54.58 13.42
C ASP A 252 -13.93 54.19 14.29
N ASP A 253 -13.96 54.75 15.49
CA ASP A 253 -14.90 54.50 16.60
C ASP A 253 -16.35 54.91 16.30
#